data_AF-A0A6P3XVJ4-F1
#
_entry.id   AF-A0A6P3XVJ4-F1
#
_cell.length_a   1.000
_cell.length_b   1.000
_cell.length_c   1.000
_cell.angle_alpha   90.00
_cell.angle_beta   90.00
_cell.angle_gamma   90.00
#
_symmetry.space_group_name_H-M   'P 1'
#
loop_
_entity.id
_entity.type
_entity.pdbx_description
1 polymer ?
#
loop_
_entity_poly.entity_id
_entity_poly.type
_entity_poly.pdbx_seq_one_letter_code
_entity_poly.pdbx_strand_id
1 'polypeptide(L)'
;MAKVPEPVTNPAMEGERPMSIARRMIRERERMLGMTDEERAWRKKWLKAQILAPEEPVWSESLYKEMYNPIRRFYKWPWNRFQDMMEPVLSPQGAFLIRHFITKGAMGTAVLYWIYYHLKYGRMDWMKKSGWKIMVTRTIMYPDNKDLNALYKVKGNQFYVNGFDKSPI
;
A
#
# COMPACT_ATOMS: atom_id res chain seq x y z
N MET A 1 34.74 -8.04 46.02
CA MET A 1 33.76 -7.77 44.94
C MET A 1 34.34 -8.33 43.64
N ALA A 2 33.65 -9.24 42.97
CA ALA A 2 34.16 -9.82 41.72
C ALA A 2 34.25 -8.73 40.64
N LYS A 3 35.40 -8.63 39.96
CA LYS A 3 35.56 -7.73 38.81
C LYS A 3 34.55 -8.15 37.73
N VAL A 4 33.73 -7.21 37.29
CA VAL A 4 32.87 -7.39 36.12
C VAL A 4 33.81 -7.66 34.92
N PRO A 5 33.59 -8.73 34.15
CA PRO A 5 34.43 -9.02 33.00
C PRO A 5 34.31 -7.88 31.97
N GLU A 6 35.44 -7.48 31.41
CA GLU A 6 35.48 -6.46 30.36
C GLU A 6 34.75 -6.98 29.11
N PRO A 7 33.97 -6.13 28.43
CA PRO A 7 33.25 -6.55 27.23
C PRO A 7 34.23 -6.95 26.13
N VAL A 8 33.96 -8.07 25.47
CA VAL A 8 34.78 -8.57 24.36
C VAL A 8 34.80 -7.53 23.24
N THR A 9 35.98 -6.95 22.97
CA THR A 9 36.20 -6.01 21.87
C THR A 9 36.32 -6.79 20.56
N ASN A 10 35.32 -6.68 19.69
CA ASN A 10 35.35 -7.22 18.33
C ASN A 10 35.55 -6.05 17.34
N PRO A 11 36.44 -6.13 16.34
CA PRO A 11 36.64 -5.06 15.34
C PRO A 11 35.34 -4.63 14.62
N ALA A 12 34.32 -5.48 14.55
CA ALA A 12 32.98 -5.11 14.07
C ALA A 12 32.19 -4.15 14.98
N MET A 13 32.72 -3.81 16.17
CA MET A 13 32.11 -2.90 17.14
C MET A 13 32.55 -1.44 16.95
N GLU A 14 33.64 -1.18 16.22
CA GLU A 14 34.24 0.16 16.12
C GLU A 14 33.72 1.02 14.96
N GLY A 15 33.11 0.44 13.91
CA GLY A 15 32.90 1.19 12.65
C GLY A 15 31.52 1.18 11.99
N GLU A 16 30.75 0.08 12.02
CA GLU A 16 29.76 -0.14 10.95
C GLU A 16 28.38 -0.63 11.42
N ARG A 17 27.85 -0.07 12.51
CA ARG A 17 26.44 -0.28 12.83
C ARG A 17 25.65 1.00 12.55
N PRO A 18 24.56 0.94 11.75
CA PRO A 18 23.66 2.06 11.65
C PRO A 18 23.13 2.36 13.06
N MET A 19 23.48 3.54 13.57
CA MET A 19 23.10 3.99 14.91
C MET A 19 21.92 4.95 14.80
N SER A 20 20.98 4.85 15.72
CA SER A 20 19.90 5.84 15.81
C SER A 20 20.46 7.23 16.15
N ILE A 21 19.85 8.27 15.59
CA ILE A 21 20.26 9.67 15.79
C ILE A 21 20.38 10.03 17.28
N ALA A 22 19.52 9.45 18.12
CA ALA A 22 19.43 9.78 19.53
C ALA A 22 20.26 8.87 20.47
N ARG A 23 20.74 7.70 20.03
CA ARG A 23 21.60 6.76 20.80
C ARG A 23 21.18 6.65 22.29
N ARG A 24 22.12 6.86 23.20
CA ARG A 24 22.01 6.87 24.67
C ARG A 24 21.09 8.00 25.17
N MET A 25 21.05 9.11 24.45
CA MET A 25 20.28 10.31 24.82
C MET A 25 18.76 10.16 24.66
N ILE A 26 18.27 9.02 24.17
CA ILE A 26 16.85 8.65 24.24
C ILE A 26 16.41 8.52 25.71
N ARG A 27 17.30 8.08 26.61
CA ARG A 27 16.97 7.87 28.02
C ARG A 27 17.21 9.14 28.82
N GLU A 28 16.19 9.59 29.54
CA GLU A 28 16.23 10.83 30.33
C GLU A 28 17.35 10.85 31.38
N ARG A 29 17.60 9.71 32.05
CA ARG A 29 18.70 9.57 33.02
C ARG A 29 20.07 9.83 32.42
N GLU A 30 20.27 9.42 31.17
CA GLU A 30 21.55 9.57 30.48
C GLU A 30 21.71 10.99 29.94
N ARG A 31 20.58 11.64 29.60
CA ARG A 31 20.53 13.08 29.30
C ARG A 31 20.94 13.95 30.50
N MET A 32 20.53 13.57 31.71
CA MET A 32 20.89 14.27 32.95
C MET A 32 22.38 14.18 33.28
N LEU A 33 23.03 13.08 32.88
CA LEU A 33 24.48 12.90 33.02
C LEU A 33 25.30 13.73 32.01
N GLY A 34 24.64 14.23 30.95
CA GLY A 34 25.30 14.99 29.88
C GLY A 34 26.12 14.11 28.93
N MET A 35 26.81 14.76 27.99
CA MET A 35 27.66 14.12 26.98
C MET A 35 29.13 14.33 27.34
N THR A 36 29.94 13.28 27.28
CA THR A 36 31.40 13.41 27.46
C THR A 36 32.02 14.14 26.26
N ASP A 37 33.23 14.68 26.44
CA ASP A 37 33.91 15.39 25.34
C ASP A 37 34.26 14.47 24.17
N GLU A 38 34.59 13.21 24.46
CA GLU A 38 34.81 12.16 23.45
C GLU A 38 33.55 11.86 22.64
N GLU A 39 32.41 11.71 23.32
CA GLU A 39 31.12 11.52 22.68
C GLU A 39 30.72 12.72 21.82
N ARG A 40 31.07 13.94 22.23
CA ARG A 40 30.81 15.18 21.47
C ARG A 40 31.66 15.27 20.22
N ALA A 41 32.94 14.92 20.32
CA ALA A 41 33.84 14.85 19.17
C ALA A 41 33.38 13.78 18.16
N TRP A 42 32.97 12.61 18.65
CA TRP A 42 32.39 11.55 17.82
C TRP A 42 31.08 12.00 17.17
N ARG A 43 30.19 12.67 17.91
CA ARG A 43 28.93 13.20 17.38
C ARG A 43 29.16 14.22 16.26
N LYS A 44 30.17 15.09 16.39
CA LYS A 44 30.56 16.03 15.34
C LYS A 44 30.99 15.31 14.07
N LYS A 45 31.79 14.24 14.18
CA LYS A 45 32.17 13.39 13.03
C LYS A 45 30.94 12.73 12.40
N TRP A 46 30.06 12.14 13.21
CA TRP A 46 28.84 11.50 12.73
C TRP A 46 27.92 12.48 11.99
N LEU A 47 27.64 13.65 12.57
CA LEU A 47 26.80 14.67 11.93
C LEU A 47 27.38 15.14 10.60
N LYS A 48 28.71 15.28 10.51
CA LYS A 48 29.39 15.62 9.26
C LYS A 48 29.26 14.50 8.22
N ALA A 49 29.27 13.24 8.64
CA ALA A 49 29.07 12.09 7.75
C ALA A 49 27.63 11.95 7.24
N GLN A 50 26.65 12.61 7.86
CA GLN A 50 25.26 12.64 7.39
C GLN A 50 25.03 13.72 6.31
N ILE A 51 26.02 14.57 6.02
CA ILE A 51 25.92 15.55 4.94
C ILE A 51 26.15 14.81 3.63
N LEU A 52 25.09 14.71 2.82
CA LEU A 52 25.15 14.11 1.49
C LEU A 52 26.05 14.94 0.57
N ALA A 53 26.60 14.28 -0.45
CA ALA A 53 27.32 14.98 -1.50
C ALA A 53 26.37 15.94 -2.26
N PRO A 54 26.85 17.08 -2.75
CA PRO A 54 26.01 18.05 -3.45
C PRO A 54 25.41 17.50 -4.75
N GLU A 55 25.98 16.42 -5.28
CA GLU A 55 25.52 15.75 -6.50
C GLU A 55 24.37 14.77 -6.25
N GLU A 56 24.10 14.43 -4.98
CA GLU A 56 23.04 13.50 -4.61
C GLU A 56 21.71 14.24 -4.38
N PRO A 57 20.56 13.65 -4.78
CA PRO A 57 20.37 12.31 -5.34
C PRO A 57 20.54 12.25 -6.87
N VAL A 58 21.32 11.26 -7.34
CA VAL A 58 21.47 10.97 -8.78
C VAL A 58 20.35 10.05 -9.26
N TRP A 59 19.41 10.59 -10.04
CA TRP A 59 18.39 9.78 -10.72
C TRP A 59 18.90 9.35 -12.10
N SER A 60 19.35 8.10 -12.24
CA SER A 60 19.79 7.59 -13.54
C SER A 60 18.60 7.29 -14.45
N GLU A 61 18.65 7.81 -15.68
CA GLU A 61 17.60 7.55 -16.68
C GLU A 61 17.56 6.06 -17.07
N SER A 62 18.72 5.37 -17.03
CA SER A 62 18.83 3.93 -17.25
C SER A 62 17.97 3.13 -16.29
N LEU A 63 17.98 3.47 -14.99
CA LEU A 63 17.20 2.78 -13.98
C LEU A 63 15.69 2.90 -14.23
N TYR A 64 15.21 4.08 -14.63
CA TYR A 64 13.81 4.26 -14.99
C TYR A 64 13.41 3.43 -16.21
N LYS A 65 14.30 3.37 -17.21
CA LYS A 65 14.06 2.58 -18.43
C LYS A 65 14.06 1.08 -18.10
N GLU A 66 15.02 0.59 -17.35
CA GLU A 66 15.10 -0.83 -16.98
C GLU A 66 13.94 -1.28 -16.08
N MET A 67 13.50 -0.44 -15.14
CA MET A 67 12.43 -0.79 -14.20
C MET A 67 11.03 -0.82 -14.84
N TYR A 68 10.81 -0.13 -15.97
CA TYR A 68 9.48 -0.01 -16.59
C TYR A 68 9.48 -0.35 -18.08
N ASN A 69 8.61 -1.31 -18.45
CA ASN A 69 8.34 -1.68 -19.84
C ASN A 69 7.75 -0.50 -20.65
N PRO A 70 7.92 -0.44 -21.98
CA PRO A 70 7.40 0.64 -22.83
C PRO A 70 5.89 0.91 -22.67
N ILE A 71 5.08 -0.16 -22.60
CA ILE A 71 3.62 -0.06 -22.37
C ILE A 71 3.34 0.64 -21.03
N ARG A 72 4.13 0.31 -20.00
CA ARG A 72 4.01 0.90 -18.67
C ARG A 72 4.41 2.37 -18.66
N ARG A 73 5.40 2.75 -19.46
CA ARG A 73 5.77 4.16 -19.63
C ARG A 73 4.69 4.95 -20.36
N PHE A 74 4.08 4.36 -21.39
CA PHE A 74 3.03 5.02 -22.18
C PHE A 74 1.85 5.46 -21.31
N TYR A 75 1.23 4.55 -20.55
CA TYR A 75 0.10 4.95 -19.70
C TYR A 75 0.52 5.79 -18.48
N LYS A 76 1.78 5.71 -18.05
CA LYS A 76 2.30 6.49 -16.91
C LYS A 76 2.67 7.93 -17.31
N TRP A 77 3.00 8.16 -18.57
CA TRP A 77 3.40 9.47 -19.11
C TRP A 77 2.45 10.63 -18.76
N PRO A 78 1.12 10.55 -18.98
CA PRO A 78 0.24 11.67 -18.65
C PRO A 78 0.21 11.96 -17.15
N TRP A 79 0.30 10.92 -16.31
CA TRP A 79 0.29 11.06 -14.86
C TRP A 79 1.61 11.61 -14.31
N ASN A 80 2.73 11.26 -14.93
CA ASN A 80 4.02 11.86 -14.62
C ASN A 80 3.97 13.37 -14.92
N ARG A 81 3.43 13.75 -16.09
CA ARG A 81 3.32 15.17 -16.45
C ARG A 81 2.43 15.95 -15.47
N PHE A 82 1.37 15.32 -14.99
CA PHE A 82 0.52 15.87 -13.94
C PHE A 82 1.29 16.07 -12.62
N GLN A 83 2.15 15.13 -12.23
CA GLN A 83 3.01 15.29 -11.05
C GLN A 83 4.02 16.42 -11.25
N ASP A 84 4.71 16.49 -12.39
CA ASP A 84 5.70 17.55 -12.68
C ASP A 84 5.06 18.96 -12.59
N MET A 85 3.79 19.08 -12.99
CA MET A 85 3.03 20.33 -12.88
C MET A 85 2.72 20.71 -11.42
N MET A 86 2.62 19.73 -10.52
CA MET A 86 2.31 19.93 -9.10
C MET A 86 3.55 20.13 -8.23
N GLU A 87 4.70 19.60 -8.63
CA GLU A 87 5.99 19.73 -7.93
C GLU A 87 6.45 21.17 -7.61
N PRO A 88 6.17 22.23 -8.38
CA PRO A 88 6.53 23.59 -7.94
C PRO A 88 5.66 24.11 -6.78
N VAL A 89 4.46 23.56 -6.60
CA VAL A 89 3.50 24.01 -5.56
C VAL A 89 3.56 23.10 -4.33
N LEU A 90 3.84 21.82 -4.53
CA LEU A 90 3.86 20.78 -3.51
C LEU A 90 5.27 20.20 -3.38
N SER A 91 5.62 19.66 -2.21
CA SER A 91 6.86 18.90 -2.10
C SER A 91 6.86 17.70 -3.09
N PRO A 92 8.02 17.24 -3.59
CA PRO A 92 8.10 16.09 -4.51
C PRO A 92 7.39 14.85 -3.96
N GLN A 93 7.48 14.64 -2.64
CA GLN A 93 6.79 13.55 -1.94
C GLN A 93 5.28 13.75 -1.94
N GLY A 94 4.79 14.97 -1.72
CA GLY A 94 3.37 15.31 -1.75
C GLY A 94 2.78 15.11 -3.15
N ALA A 95 3.45 15.64 -4.19
CA ALA A 95 3.03 15.47 -5.58
C ALA A 95 2.96 13.99 -5.99
N PHE A 96 3.95 13.18 -5.58
CA PHE A 96 3.96 11.74 -5.80
C PHE A 96 2.77 11.03 -5.14
N LEU A 97 2.48 11.33 -3.86
CA LEU A 97 1.38 10.72 -3.13
C LEU A 97 0.03 11.06 -3.78
N ILE A 98 -0.18 12.33 -4.13
CA ILE A 98 -1.42 12.78 -4.77
C ILE A 98 -1.62 12.08 -6.11
N ARG A 99 -0.58 12.04 -6.97
CA ARG A 99 -0.62 11.27 -8.23
C ARG A 99 -0.96 9.80 -7.95
N HIS A 100 -0.34 9.17 -6.96
CA HIS A 100 -0.58 7.77 -6.63
C HIS A 100 -2.05 7.50 -6.25
N PHE A 101 -2.62 8.29 -5.35
CA PHE A 101 -4.01 8.11 -4.92
C PHE A 101 -5.01 8.43 -6.02
N ILE A 102 -4.80 9.50 -6.79
CA ILE A 102 -5.70 9.87 -7.90
C ILE A 102 -5.70 8.77 -8.97
N THR A 103 -4.51 8.31 -9.38
CA THR A 103 -4.41 7.26 -10.41
C THR A 103 -5.03 5.95 -9.98
N LYS A 104 -4.78 5.50 -8.74
CA LYS A 104 -5.37 4.28 -8.20
C LYS A 104 -6.86 4.42 -7.93
N GLY A 105 -7.32 5.58 -7.48
CA GLY A 105 -8.74 5.89 -7.31
C GLY A 105 -9.50 5.88 -8.63
N ALA A 106 -8.96 6.53 -9.67
CA ALA A 106 -9.56 6.53 -11.01
C ALA A 106 -9.61 5.12 -11.63
N MET A 107 -8.53 4.36 -11.50
CA MET A 107 -8.49 2.98 -11.99
C MET A 107 -9.45 2.07 -11.19
N GLY A 108 -9.51 2.22 -9.86
CA GLY A 108 -10.41 1.46 -9.00
C GLY A 108 -11.87 1.75 -9.29
N THR A 109 -12.24 3.03 -9.44
CA THR A 109 -13.61 3.44 -9.80
C THR A 109 -14.01 2.89 -11.16
N ALA A 110 -13.16 3.01 -12.18
CA ALA A 110 -13.42 2.45 -13.50
C ALA A 110 -13.67 0.93 -13.46
N VAL A 111 -12.86 0.17 -12.71
CA VAL A 111 -13.04 -1.27 -12.52
C VAL A 111 -14.35 -1.57 -11.79
N LEU A 112 -14.67 -0.83 -10.72
CA LEU A 112 -15.93 -1.01 -9.98
C LEU A 112 -17.14 -0.76 -10.86
N TYR A 113 -17.14 0.31 -11.67
CA TYR A 113 -18.21 0.59 -12.62
C TYR A 113 -18.32 -0.50 -13.69
N TRP A 114 -17.20 -0.98 -14.22
CA TRP A 114 -17.18 -2.08 -15.19
C TRP A 114 -17.78 -3.36 -14.59
N ILE A 115 -17.37 -3.74 -13.38
CA ILE A 115 -17.92 -4.90 -12.66
C ILE A 115 -19.41 -4.70 -12.41
N TYR A 116 -19.81 -3.54 -11.89
CA TYR A 116 -21.22 -3.24 -11.60
C TYR A 116 -22.08 -3.35 -12.86
N TYR A 117 -21.65 -2.73 -13.96
CA TYR A 117 -22.36 -2.76 -15.23
C TYR A 117 -22.46 -4.19 -15.78
N HIS A 118 -21.35 -4.94 -15.74
CA HIS A 118 -21.32 -6.34 -16.16
C HIS A 118 -22.24 -7.22 -15.29
N LEU A 119 -22.24 -7.03 -13.97
CA LEU A 119 -23.12 -7.74 -13.05
C LEU A 119 -24.60 -7.36 -13.21
N LYS A 120 -24.91 -6.15 -13.70
CA LYS A 120 -26.29 -5.69 -13.89
C LYS A 120 -26.89 -6.21 -15.19
N TYR A 121 -26.14 -6.14 -16.30
CA TYR A 121 -26.66 -6.43 -17.65
C TYR A 121 -26.06 -7.68 -18.30
N GLY A 122 -24.93 -8.18 -17.80
CA GLY A 122 -24.21 -9.35 -18.30
C GLY A 122 -24.38 -10.60 -17.42
N ARG A 123 -25.54 -10.75 -16.75
CA ARG A 123 -25.83 -11.97 -15.99
C ARG A 123 -26.08 -13.14 -16.94
N MET A 124 -25.55 -14.30 -16.58
CA MET A 124 -25.84 -15.54 -17.29
C MET A 124 -27.29 -15.95 -17.02
N ASP A 125 -28.07 -16.14 -18.08
CA ASP A 125 -29.49 -16.52 -18.02
C ASP A 125 -29.69 -17.85 -18.77
N TRP A 126 -30.84 -18.50 -18.61
CA TRP A 126 -31.10 -19.78 -19.30
C TRP A 126 -30.99 -19.69 -20.83
N MET A 127 -31.27 -18.52 -21.43
CA MET A 127 -31.10 -18.26 -22.87
C MET A 127 -29.66 -17.93 -23.28
N LYS A 128 -28.78 -17.57 -22.34
CA LYS A 128 -27.45 -17.01 -22.65
C LYS A 128 -26.35 -17.65 -21.80
N LYS A 129 -25.45 -18.39 -22.46
CA LYS A 129 -24.26 -19.02 -21.84
C LYS A 129 -23.14 -18.04 -21.46
N SER A 130 -23.21 -16.79 -21.92
CA SER A 130 -22.22 -15.76 -21.65
C SER A 130 -22.60 -14.92 -20.43
N GLY A 131 -21.63 -14.62 -19.56
CA GLY A 131 -21.84 -13.79 -18.38
C GLY A 131 -21.36 -14.47 -17.10
N TRP A 132 -21.47 -13.76 -15.98
CA TRP A 132 -21.17 -14.34 -14.67
C TRP A 132 -22.44 -14.96 -14.08
N LYS A 133 -22.30 -16.19 -13.57
CA LYS A 133 -23.35 -16.86 -12.80
C LYS A 133 -23.18 -16.52 -11.33
N ILE A 134 -24.10 -15.72 -10.80
CA ILE A 134 -24.13 -15.36 -9.38
C ILE A 134 -25.10 -16.31 -8.67
N MET A 135 -24.57 -17.18 -7.82
CA MET A 135 -25.38 -17.98 -6.90
C MET A 135 -25.17 -17.43 -5.50
N VAL A 136 -26.23 -16.91 -4.90
CA VAL A 136 -26.19 -16.39 -3.52
C VAL A 136 -26.65 -17.52 -2.60
N THR A 137 -25.80 -17.90 -1.65
CA THR A 137 -26.17 -18.83 -0.60
C THR A 137 -27.10 -18.16 0.40
N ARG A 138 -27.91 -18.95 1.09
CA ARG A 138 -28.75 -18.47 2.20
C ARG A 138 -27.89 -17.76 3.27
N THR A 139 -28.43 -16.71 3.86
CA THR A 139 -27.86 -16.07 5.05
C THR A 139 -28.04 -16.97 6.27
N ILE A 140 -27.13 -16.86 7.25
CA ILE A 140 -27.28 -17.55 8.54
C ILE A 140 -28.40 -16.86 9.32
N MET A 141 -29.33 -17.64 9.87
CA MET A 141 -30.48 -17.14 10.62
C MET A 141 -30.40 -17.59 12.08
N TYR A 142 -30.64 -16.67 13.00
CA TYR A 142 -30.78 -16.95 14.43
C TYR A 142 -32.26 -16.94 14.83
N PRO A 143 -32.65 -17.64 15.92
CA PRO A 143 -34.03 -17.66 16.42
C PRO A 143 -34.63 -16.27 16.68
N ASP A 144 -33.78 -15.28 16.98
CA ASP A 144 -34.17 -13.92 17.33
C ASP A 144 -34.33 -12.98 16.11
N ASN A 145 -33.95 -13.41 14.91
CA ASN A 145 -34.09 -12.59 13.71
C ASN A 145 -35.56 -12.54 13.27
N LYS A 146 -36.18 -11.36 13.42
CA LYS A 146 -37.61 -11.11 13.15
C LYS A 146 -37.99 -11.14 11.67
N ASP A 147 -37.00 -11.10 10.77
CA ASP A 147 -37.21 -11.09 9.31
C ASP A 147 -37.42 -12.50 8.73
N LEU A 148 -38.58 -13.09 9.06
CA LEU A 148 -39.04 -14.38 8.54
C LEU A 148 -39.34 -14.34 7.03
N ASN A 149 -39.42 -13.17 6.39
CA ASN A 149 -39.67 -13.04 4.95
C ASN A 149 -38.47 -13.44 4.07
N ALA A 150 -37.26 -13.49 4.64
CA ALA A 150 -36.09 -14.06 3.96
C ALA A 150 -36.16 -15.59 3.87
N LEU A 151 -37.11 -16.23 4.57
CA LEU A 151 -37.12 -17.68 4.74
C LEU A 151 -37.33 -18.41 3.43
N TYR A 152 -38.33 -18.06 2.61
CA TYR A 152 -38.64 -18.86 1.42
C TYR A 152 -39.39 -18.04 0.39
N LYS A 153 -38.94 -18.13 -0.87
CA LYS A 153 -39.82 -18.26 -2.05
C LYS A 153 -39.01 -18.62 -3.29
N VAL A 154 -38.14 -19.63 -3.17
CA VAL A 154 -37.85 -20.47 -4.33
C VAL A 154 -38.79 -21.66 -4.13
N LYS A 155 -39.90 -21.73 -4.87
CA LYS A 155 -40.76 -22.93 -4.85
C LYS A 155 -39.88 -24.14 -5.20
N GLY A 156 -40.24 -25.36 -4.76
CA GLY A 156 -39.43 -26.57 -5.04
C GLY A 156 -39.06 -26.73 -6.52
N ASN A 157 -39.95 -26.28 -7.42
CA ASN A 157 -39.80 -26.32 -8.87
C ASN A 157 -38.88 -25.22 -9.43
N GLN A 158 -38.47 -24.25 -8.60
CA GLN A 158 -37.67 -23.07 -8.96
C GLN A 158 -36.18 -23.21 -8.61
N PHE A 159 -35.78 -24.37 -8.07
CA PHE A 159 -34.38 -24.65 -7.79
C PHE A 159 -33.60 -24.77 -9.10
N TYR A 160 -32.56 -23.94 -9.26
CA TYR A 160 -31.65 -23.94 -10.43
C TYR A 160 -32.28 -23.51 -11.78
N VAL A 161 -33.44 -22.85 -11.77
CA VAL A 161 -34.17 -22.46 -13.00
C VAL A 161 -33.48 -21.32 -13.78
N ASN A 162 -32.54 -20.60 -13.16
CA ASN A 162 -31.69 -19.59 -13.80
C ASN A 162 -32.46 -18.66 -14.76
N GLY A 163 -33.60 -18.12 -14.30
CA GLY A 163 -34.44 -17.16 -15.05
C GLY A 163 -35.48 -17.77 -16.00
N PHE A 164 -35.54 -19.09 -16.18
CA PHE A 164 -36.51 -19.74 -17.08
C PHE A 164 -37.98 -19.53 -16.66
N ASP A 165 -38.28 -19.37 -15.36
CA ASP A 165 -39.63 -19.00 -14.88
C ASP A 165 -40.14 -17.65 -15.42
N LYS A 166 -39.23 -16.79 -15.92
CA LYS A 166 -39.58 -15.49 -16.52
C LYS A 166 -39.62 -15.56 -18.05
N SER A 167 -39.53 -16.75 -18.62
CA SER A 167 -39.62 -16.92 -20.06
C SER A 167 -41.04 -16.61 -20.55
N PRO A 168 -41.19 -16.13 -21.79
CA PRO A 168 -42.50 -15.86 -22.38
C PRO A 168 -43.27 -17.13 -22.79
N ILE A 169 -42.73 -18.32 -22.50
CA ILE A 169 -43.25 -19.64 -22.83
C ILE A 169 -43.64 -20.34 -21.53
#